data_AF-A0A6V8CJL3-F1
#
_entry.id   AF-A0A6V8CJL3-F1
#
_cell.length_a   1.000
_cell.length_b   1.000
_cell.length_c   1.000
_cell.angle_alpha   90.00
_cell.angle_beta   90.00
_cell.angle_gamma   90.00
#
_symmetry.space_group_name_H-M   'P 1'
#
loop_
_entity.id
_entity.type
_entity.pdbx_description
1 polymer ?
#
loop_
_entity_poly.entity_id
_entity_poly.type
_entity_poly.pdbx_seq_one_letter_code
_entity_poly.pdbx_strand_id
1 'polypeptide(L)' 'MMRGTFANVRIRNKLAPGTEGGYSVHHQTGEVMSVYDAAMSQDGPKVVIAGSQYGTGSSRDWAAKGTFLLG' A
#
# COMPACT_ATOMS: atom_id res chain seq x y z
N MET A 1 -4.14 1.86 -13.14
CA MET A 1 -2.86 1.34 -12.62
C MET A 1 -2.55 1.81 -11.21
N MET A 2 -2.67 3.11 -10.88
CA MET A 2 -2.46 3.64 -9.52
C MET A 2 -3.28 2.91 -8.44
N ARG A 3 -4.59 2.73 -8.62
CA ARG A 3 -5.45 1.96 -7.70
C ARG A 3 -5.06 0.48 -7.54
N GLY A 4 -4.27 -0.06 -8.45
CA GLY A 4 -3.75 -1.43 -8.38
C GLY A 4 -2.42 -1.55 -7.62
N THR A 5 -1.82 -0.43 -7.21
CA THR A 5 -0.58 -0.42 -6.41
C THR A 5 -0.87 -0.98 -5.03
N PHE A 6 -0.07 -1.96 -4.60
CA PHE A 6 -0.31 -2.74 -3.39
C PHE A 6 -1.67 -3.46 -3.34
N ALA A 7 -2.37 -3.67 -4.46
CA ALA A 7 -3.68 -4.34 -4.49
C ALA A 7 -3.59 -5.87 -4.65
N ASN A 8 -2.40 -6.47 -4.53
CA ASN A 8 -2.25 -7.91 -4.67
C ASN A 8 -2.93 -8.63 -3.51
N VAL A 9 -3.80 -9.59 -3.82
CA VAL A 9 -4.59 -10.38 -2.86
C VAL A 9 -3.77 -11.15 -1.82
N ARG A 10 -2.46 -11.32 -2.03
CA ARG A 10 -1.54 -12.01 -1.11
C ARG A 10 -0.73 -11.07 -0.21
N ILE A 11 -0.90 -9.76 -0.34
CA ILE A 11 -0.22 -8.81 0.56
C ILE A 11 -0.73 -9.00 1.98
N ARG A 12 0.18 -8.94 2.96
CA ARG A 12 -0.14 -8.97 4.38
C ARG A 12 0.39 -7.69 5.01
N ASN A 13 -0.51 -6.75 5.27
CA ASN A 13 -0.16 -5.48 5.87
C ASN A 13 -0.27 -5.56 7.39
N LYS A 14 0.83 -5.32 8.10
CA LYS A 14 0.87 -5.35 9.58
C LYS A 14 0.05 -4.23 10.23
N LEU A 15 -0.29 -3.18 9.48
CA LEU A 15 -1.18 -2.12 9.96
C LEU A 15 -2.65 -2.54 9.97
N ALA A 16 -3.04 -3.54 9.17
CA ALA A 16 -4.41 -4.05 9.06
C ALA A 16 -4.47 -5.55 9.42
N PRO A 17 -4.24 -5.92 10.70
CA PRO A 17 -4.21 -7.33 11.12
C PRO A 17 -5.54 -8.03 10.83
N GLY A 18 -5.47 -9.32 10.48
CA GLY A 18 -6.65 -10.12 10.11
C GLY A 18 -7.10 -9.95 8.65
N THR A 19 -6.40 -9.14 7.85
CA THR A 19 -6.67 -9.00 6.42
C THR A 19 -5.59 -9.65 5.56
N GLU A 20 -5.99 -10.11 4.36
CA GLU A 20 -5.09 -10.40 3.25
C GLU A 20 -5.54 -9.57 2.03
N GLY A 21 -4.58 -9.05 1.28
CA GLY A 21 -4.84 -8.20 0.13
C GLY A 21 -4.36 -6.77 0.30
N GLY A 22 -4.83 -5.90 -0.60
CA GLY A 22 -4.45 -4.49 -0.64
C GLY A 22 -5.16 -3.62 0.36
N TYR A 23 -5.10 -4.00 1.63
CA TYR A 23 -5.72 -3.27 2.73
C TYR A 23 -4.69 -2.52 3.58
N SER A 24 -5.12 -1.40 4.13
CA SER A 24 -4.41 -0.62 5.15
C SER A 24 -5.43 -0.03 6.13
N VAL A 25 -4.94 0.74 7.08
CA VAL A 25 -5.77 1.46 8.06
C VAL A 25 -5.68 2.96 7.82
N HIS A 26 -6.82 3.64 7.89
CA HIS A 26 -6.88 5.09 7.97
C HIS A 26 -6.41 5.54 9.36
N HIS A 27 -5.27 6.22 9.44
CA HIS A 27 -4.59 6.49 10.71
C HIS A 27 -5.37 7.37 11.71
N GLN A 28 -6.32 8.19 11.25
CA GLN A 28 -7.13 9.02 12.15
C GLN A 28 -8.41 8.32 12.64
N THR A 29 -8.96 7.38 11.86
CA THR A 29 -10.28 6.77 12.14
C THR A 29 -10.18 5.31 12.57
N GLY A 30 -9.08 4.63 12.26
CA GLY A 30 -8.90 3.20 12.49
C GLY A 30 -9.62 2.32 11.47
N GLU A 31 -10.31 2.90 10.49
CA GLU A 31 -11.04 2.15 9.47
C GLU A 31 -10.09 1.38 8.56
N VAL A 32 -10.40 0.10 8.33
CA VAL A 32 -9.70 -0.74 7.36
C VAL A 32 -10.29 -0.48 5.97
N MET A 33 -9.44 -0.04 5.05
CA MET A 33 -9.82 0.29 3.68
C MET A 33 -8.73 -0.09 2.69
N SER A 34 -8.93 0.14 1.39
CA SER A 34 -7.89 -0.15 0.42
C SER A 34 -6.65 0.71 0.65
N VAL A 35 -5.46 0.22 0.29
CA VAL A 35 -4.22 1.02 0.38
C VAL A 35 -4.34 2.33 -0.40
N TYR A 36 -5.04 2.31 -1.53
CA TYR A 36 -5.31 3.51 -2.31
C TYR A 36 -6.15 4.53 -1.53
N ASP A 37 -7.28 4.10 -0.95
CA ASP A 37 -8.17 5.02 -0.21
C ASP A 37 -7.46 5.55 1.04
N ALA A 38 -6.74 4.70 1.77
CA ALA A 38 -5.94 5.11 2.91
C ALA A 38 -4.87 6.15 2.52
N ALA A 39 -4.19 5.97 1.39
CA ALA A 39 -3.21 6.95 0.91
C ALA A 39 -3.86 8.26 0.46
N MET A 40 -5.01 8.22 -0.21
CA MET A 40 -5.70 9.43 -0.69
C MET A 40 -6.45 10.19 0.40
N SER A 41 -6.71 9.54 1.54
CA SER A 41 -7.43 10.15 2.66
C SER A 41 -6.65 11.27 3.37
N GLN A 42 -5.32 11.33 3.18
CA GLN A 42 -4.47 12.30 3.86
C GLN A 42 -3.38 12.86 2.96
N ASP A 43 -3.23 14.18 3.05
CA ASP A 43 -2.11 14.90 2.48
C ASP A 43 -0.84 14.74 3.31
N GLY A 44 0.29 14.93 2.66
CA GLY A 44 1.61 14.88 3.28
C GLY A 44 2.43 13.64 2.92
N PRO A 45 3.71 13.62 3.37
CA PRO A 45 4.66 12.58 2.99
C PRO A 45 4.27 11.21 3.51
N LYS A 46 4.36 10.19 2.66
CA LYS A 46 4.11 8.80 3.03
C LYS A 46 5.37 7.97 2.94
N VAL A 47 5.40 6.90 3.71
CA VAL A 47 6.51 5.95 3.73
C VAL A 47 5.99 4.51 3.77
N VAL A 48 6.71 3.60 3.12
CA VAL A 48 6.48 2.16 3.24
C VAL A 48 7.60 1.58 4.09
N ILE A 49 7.22 0.90 5.17
CA ILE A 49 8.16 0.12 5.98
C ILE A 49 8.07 -1.34 5.52
N ALA A 50 9.19 -1.88 5.05
CA ALA A 50 9.27 -3.24 4.54
C ALA A 50 10.42 -4.02 5.21
N GLY A 51 10.35 -5.35 5.10
CA GLY A 51 11.41 -6.24 5.57
C GLY A 51 12.57 -6.37 4.58
N SER A 52 13.35 -7.44 4.73
CA SER A 52 14.41 -7.79 3.79
C SER A 52 13.89 -8.06 2.38
N GLN A 53 14.71 -7.79 1.37
CA GLN A 53 14.42 -8.13 -0.03
C GLN A 53 13.14 -7.46 -0.58
N TYR A 54 12.81 -6.26 -0.11
CA TYR A 54 11.71 -5.48 -0.66
C TYR A 54 11.94 -5.18 -2.15
N GLY A 55 10.97 -5.52 -2.99
CA GLY A 55 11.02 -5.27 -4.42
C GLY A 55 11.71 -6.34 -5.28
N THR A 56 12.10 -7.49 -4.70
CA THR A 56 12.63 -8.60 -5.51
C THR A 56 11.59 -9.21 -6.45
N GLY A 57 12.02 -9.58 -7.65
CA GLY A 57 11.19 -10.22 -8.67
C GLY A 57 11.41 -9.59 -10.05
N SER A 58 10.51 -9.88 -11.01
CA SER A 58 10.56 -9.24 -12.33
C SER A 58 10.36 -7.74 -12.22
N SER A 59 11.16 -6.97 -12.98
CA SER A 59 10.96 -5.54 -13.12
C SER A 59 9.57 -5.25 -13.70
N ARG A 60 8.87 -4.30 -13.08
CA ARG A 60 7.55 -3.85 -13.50
C ARG A 60 7.49 -2.34 -13.38
N ASP A 61 7.20 -1.66 -14.49
CA ASP A 61 7.07 -0.20 -14.57
C ASP A 61 6.29 0.44 -13.42
N TRP A 62 5.19 -0.21 -13.03
CA TRP A 62 4.27 0.32 -12.04
C TRP A 62 4.63 0.03 -10.59
N ALA A 63 5.67 -0.78 -10.32
CA ALA A 63 6.13 -0.99 -8.95
C ALA A 63 6.68 0.32 -8.34
N ALA A 64 7.40 1.12 -9.13
CA ALA A 64 7.90 2.43 -8.72
C ALA A 64 6.88 3.54 -9.01
N LYS A 65 6.35 3.63 -10.25
CA LYS A 65 5.43 4.70 -10.66
C LYS A 65 4.14 4.71 -9.83
N GLY A 66 3.61 3.53 -9.49
CA GLY A 66 2.41 3.41 -8.67
C GLY A 66 2.62 3.94 -7.26
N THR A 67 3.74 3.54 -6.63
CA THR A 67 4.12 4.01 -5.29
C THR A 67 4.30 5.52 -5.26
N PHE A 68 5.00 6.10 -6.25
CA PHE A 68 5.21 7.55 -6.35
C PHE A 68 3.90 8.33 -6.44
N LEU A 69 2.91 7.83 -7.18
CA LEU A 69 1.64 8.53 -7.34
C LEU A 69 0.76 8.49 -6.10
N LEU A 70 0.97 7.54 -5.17
CA LEU A 70 0.21 7.49 -3.91
C LEU A 70 0.61 8.60 -2.93
N GLY A 71 1.67 9.36 -3.21
CA GLY A 71 2.26 10.40 -2.35
C GLY A 71 3.22 9.82 -1.32
#